data_AF-T0ZEZ3-F1
#
_entry.id   AF-T0ZEZ3-F1
#
_cell.length_a   1.000
_cell.length_b   1.000
_cell.length_c   1.000
_cell.angle_alpha   90.00
_cell.angle_beta   90.00
_cell.angle_gamma   90.00
#
_symmetry.space_group_name_H-M   'P 1'
#
loop_
_entity.id
_entity.type
_entity.pdbx_description
1 polymer ?
#
loop_
_entity_poly.entity_id
_entity_poly.type
_entity_poly.pdbx_seq_one_letter_code
_entity_poly.pdbx_strand_id
1 'polypeptide(L)'
;TVAETGLPVQTEWWVNLTSGSVSRGTGATIGLSEPDGSYTYTVATANKSYAVSPASGQLTILAGHGTDVVVAFHSVTYPVTFVESGLRAGTEWWVSTAAASSPHSGAVALTMSLVNGSYAYSVTTTGSGPAVRRRGVCGRRCPDHRHGHPGSMDVCGLLHRAGRARRRRLVGHSERHAAQFEGPGDHVHGAER
;
A
#
# COMPACT_ATOMS: atom_id res chain seq x y z
N THR A 1 -28.05 8.80 -6.84
CA THR A 1 -27.03 9.18 -5.86
C THR A 1 -25.92 8.16 -5.86
N VAL A 2 -24.69 8.57 -5.56
CA VAL A 2 -23.59 7.65 -5.29
C VAL A 2 -23.28 7.75 -3.80
N ALA A 3 -23.19 6.62 -3.11
CA ALA A 3 -22.83 6.52 -1.71
C ALA A 3 -21.46 5.87 -1.58
N GLU A 4 -20.60 6.46 -0.75
CA GLU A 4 -19.33 5.87 -0.38
C GLU A 4 -19.39 5.23 1.01
N THR A 5 -18.53 4.24 1.20
CA THR A 5 -18.24 3.67 2.52
C THR A 5 -16.73 3.56 2.68
N GLY A 6 -16.24 3.76 3.90
CA GLY A 6 -14.84 3.50 4.24
C GLY A 6 -13.88 4.67 4.07
N LEU A 7 -14.30 5.82 3.52
CA LEU A 7 -13.50 7.03 3.65
C LEU A 7 -13.62 7.64 5.06
N PRO A 8 -12.53 8.20 5.62
CA PRO A 8 -12.63 9.05 6.79
C PRO A 8 -13.49 10.28 6.52
N VAL A 9 -14.20 10.76 7.55
CA VAL A 9 -15.00 12.00 7.46
C VAL A 9 -14.17 13.15 6.91
N GLN A 10 -14.80 14.02 6.12
CA GLN A 10 -14.15 15.17 5.47
C GLN A 10 -13.10 14.80 4.41
N THR A 11 -13.01 13.54 3.97
CA THR A 11 -12.15 13.18 2.83
C THR A 11 -12.86 13.51 1.53
N GLU A 12 -12.24 14.34 0.68
CA GLU A 12 -12.78 14.65 -0.63
C GLU A 12 -12.71 13.44 -1.58
N TRP A 13 -13.81 13.20 -2.28
CA TRP A 13 -13.93 12.22 -3.35
C TRP A 13 -14.87 12.74 -4.43
N TRP A 14 -14.82 12.11 -5.60
CA TRP A 14 -15.59 12.55 -6.76
C TRP A 14 -15.97 11.41 -7.68
N VAL A 15 -17.00 11.70 -8.47
CA VAL A 15 -17.53 10.85 -9.53
C VAL A 15 -17.42 11.61 -10.85
N ASN A 16 -16.78 11.03 -11.86
CA ASN A 16 -16.82 11.53 -13.23
C ASN A 16 -17.74 10.66 -14.07
N LEU A 17 -18.54 11.28 -14.92
CA LEU A 17 -19.42 10.61 -15.88
C LEU A 17 -18.89 10.75 -17.31
N THR A 18 -19.28 9.85 -18.20
CA THR A 18 -18.96 9.96 -19.64
C THR A 18 -19.54 11.18 -20.33
N SER A 19 -20.53 11.87 -19.73
CA SER A 19 -20.99 13.17 -20.22
C SER A 19 -19.96 14.29 -20.04
N GLY A 20 -18.89 14.05 -19.27
CA GLY A 20 -17.91 15.05 -18.87
C GLY A 20 -18.25 15.76 -17.55
N SER A 21 -19.43 15.49 -16.98
CA SER A 21 -19.83 16.00 -15.67
C SER A 21 -18.99 15.40 -14.55
N VAL A 22 -18.62 16.25 -13.59
CA VAL A 22 -17.87 15.86 -12.40
C VAL A 22 -18.57 16.37 -11.15
N SER A 23 -18.91 15.45 -10.27
CA SER A 23 -19.52 15.76 -8.97
C SER A 23 -18.55 15.39 -7.85
N ARG A 24 -18.28 16.33 -6.94
CA ARG A 24 -17.35 16.16 -5.81
C ARG A 24 -18.04 16.42 -4.49
N GLY A 25 -17.53 15.81 -3.42
CA GLY A 25 -18.03 16.03 -2.07
C GLY A 25 -17.11 15.45 -1.00
N THR A 26 -17.41 15.79 0.25
CA THR A 26 -16.71 15.29 1.44
C THR A 26 -17.64 14.52 2.38
N GLY A 27 -18.94 14.44 2.05
CA GLY A 27 -19.92 13.63 2.74
C GLY A 27 -19.97 12.20 2.20
N ALA A 28 -20.74 11.35 2.86
CA ALA A 28 -20.90 9.94 2.47
C ALA A 28 -21.69 9.75 1.16
N THR A 29 -22.31 10.79 0.62
CA THR A 29 -23.11 10.72 -0.60
C THR A 29 -22.85 11.90 -1.53
N ILE A 30 -22.94 11.63 -2.84
CA ILE A 30 -22.90 12.62 -3.91
C ILE A 30 -24.16 12.45 -4.77
N GLY A 31 -24.93 13.52 -4.90
CA GLY A 31 -26.05 13.61 -5.83
C GLY A 31 -25.55 13.80 -7.26
N LEU A 32 -26.16 13.09 -8.21
CA LEU A 32 -25.94 13.26 -9.65
C LEU A 32 -27.22 13.86 -10.25
N SER A 33 -27.07 14.89 -11.08
CA SER A 33 -28.17 15.56 -11.77
C SER A 33 -27.85 15.63 -13.26
N GLU A 34 -28.25 14.60 -13.99
CA GLU A 34 -28.09 14.51 -15.44
C GLU A 34 -29.44 14.19 -16.10
N PRO A 35 -29.58 14.44 -17.41
CA PRO A 35 -30.72 13.97 -18.18
C PRO A 35 -30.88 12.44 -18.15
N ASP A 36 -32.05 11.98 -18.60
CA ASP A 36 -32.32 10.56 -18.72
C ASP A 36 -31.37 9.90 -19.73
N GLY A 37 -30.69 8.84 -19.30
CA GLY A 37 -29.66 8.22 -20.11
C GLY A 37 -28.83 7.19 -19.37
N SER A 38 -27.98 6.48 -20.12
CA SER A 38 -27.01 5.55 -19.57
C SER A 38 -25.61 6.16 -19.61
N TYR A 39 -24.95 6.17 -18.46
CA TYR A 39 -23.65 6.78 -18.26
C TYR A 39 -22.69 5.74 -17.71
N THR A 40 -21.42 5.81 -18.10
CA THR A 40 -20.38 5.13 -17.32
C THR A 40 -19.80 6.12 -16.33
N TYR A 41 -19.51 5.63 -15.12
CA TYR A 41 -18.97 6.43 -14.05
C TYR A 41 -17.58 5.94 -13.67
N THR A 42 -16.75 6.85 -13.19
CA THR A 42 -15.48 6.56 -12.52
C THR A 42 -15.47 7.29 -11.18
N VAL A 43 -14.92 6.65 -10.15
CA VAL A 43 -14.82 7.21 -8.80
C VAL A 43 -13.37 7.34 -8.40
N ALA A 44 -13.03 8.43 -7.72
CA ALA A 44 -11.70 8.61 -7.15
C ALA A 44 -11.74 9.49 -5.88
N THR A 45 -10.66 9.44 -5.10
CA THR A 45 -10.49 10.24 -3.89
C THR A 45 -9.19 11.07 -3.93
N ALA A 46 -9.21 12.18 -3.20
CA ALA A 46 -8.04 12.98 -2.93
C ALA A 46 -7.01 12.20 -2.07
N ASN A 47 -7.48 11.32 -1.18
CA ASN A 47 -6.61 10.55 -0.28
C ASN A 47 -6.02 9.31 -0.98
N LYS A 48 -4.75 9.40 -1.39
CA LYS A 48 -4.04 8.32 -2.11
C LYS A 48 -3.70 7.10 -1.26
N SER A 49 -3.95 7.15 0.04
CA SER A 49 -3.85 5.99 0.92
C SER A 49 -5.08 5.08 0.84
N TYR A 50 -6.12 5.46 0.07
CA TYR A 50 -7.32 4.66 -0.15
C TYR A 50 -7.48 4.32 -1.63
N ALA A 51 -7.96 3.11 -1.89
CA ALA A 51 -8.41 2.63 -3.19
C ALA A 51 -9.91 2.34 -3.12
N VAL A 52 -10.58 2.36 -4.27
CA VAL A 52 -12.04 2.23 -4.38
C VAL A 52 -12.42 0.99 -5.18
N SER A 53 -13.49 0.32 -4.76
CA SER A 53 -14.09 -0.82 -5.45
C SER A 53 -15.63 -0.75 -5.39
N PRO A 54 -16.35 -0.84 -6.53
CA PRO A 54 -15.80 -0.73 -7.89
C PRO A 54 -15.33 0.71 -8.18
N ALA A 55 -14.18 0.85 -8.85
CA ALA A 55 -13.67 2.17 -9.26
C ALA A 55 -14.44 2.78 -10.44
N SER A 56 -15.22 1.98 -11.15
CA SER A 56 -15.99 2.37 -12.32
C SER A 56 -17.13 1.40 -12.57
N GLY A 57 -18.14 1.84 -13.29
CA GLY A 57 -19.26 0.99 -13.70
C GLY A 57 -20.20 1.73 -14.64
N GLN A 58 -21.37 1.16 -14.86
CA GLN A 58 -22.46 1.78 -15.63
C GLN A 58 -23.61 2.12 -14.70
N LEU A 59 -24.24 3.27 -14.92
CA LEU A 59 -25.43 3.72 -14.22
C LEU A 59 -26.44 4.26 -15.23
N THR A 60 -27.72 4.08 -14.95
CA THR A 60 -28.80 4.62 -15.77
C THR A 60 -29.55 5.64 -14.93
N ILE A 61 -29.68 6.86 -15.44
CA ILE A 61 -30.44 7.94 -14.80
C ILE A 61 -31.79 8.04 -15.52
N LEU A 62 -32.87 8.04 -14.74
CA LEU A 62 -34.24 8.17 -15.22
C LEU A 62 -34.98 9.16 -14.32
N ALA A 63 -35.72 10.09 -14.92
CA ALA A 63 -36.46 11.11 -14.19
C ALA A 63 -37.43 10.46 -13.19
N GLY A 64 -37.36 10.90 -11.93
CA GLY A 64 -38.21 10.39 -10.86
C GLY A 64 -37.79 9.03 -10.27
N HIS A 65 -36.73 8.40 -10.76
CA HIS A 65 -36.18 7.16 -10.20
C HIS A 65 -34.84 7.41 -9.51
N GLY A 66 -34.78 7.11 -8.20
CA GLY A 66 -33.54 7.09 -7.45
C GLY A 66 -32.67 5.92 -7.88
N THR A 67 -31.53 6.19 -8.51
CA THR A 67 -30.49 5.17 -8.75
C THR A 67 -29.42 5.33 -7.68
N ASP A 68 -29.24 4.32 -6.84
CA ASP A 68 -28.23 4.32 -5.78
C ASP A 68 -27.07 3.39 -6.14
N VAL A 69 -25.89 3.98 -6.29
CA VAL A 69 -24.64 3.24 -6.51
C VAL A 69 -23.83 3.29 -5.22
N VAL A 70 -23.42 2.14 -4.71
CA VAL A 70 -22.56 2.06 -3.53
C VAL A 70 -21.15 1.70 -3.96
N VAL A 71 -20.16 2.46 -3.48
CA VAL A 71 -18.73 2.19 -3.66
C VAL A 71 -18.04 2.08 -2.31
N ALA A 72 -17.07 1.17 -2.21
CA ALA A 72 -16.31 0.95 -0.99
C ALA A 72 -14.87 1.42 -1.18
N PHE A 73 -14.40 2.27 -0.26
CA PHE A 73 -13.01 2.67 -0.13
C PHE A 73 -12.32 1.82 0.94
N HIS A 74 -11.10 1.39 0.63
CA HIS A 74 -10.27 0.61 1.55
C HIS A 74 -8.83 1.13 1.55
N SER A 75 -8.19 1.08 2.72
CA SER A 75 -6.80 1.47 2.87
C SER A 75 -5.89 0.62 1.99
N VAL A 76 -4.96 1.26 1.30
CA VAL A 76 -3.90 0.60 0.55
C VAL A 76 -2.78 0.23 1.52
N THR A 77 -2.54 -1.07 1.66
CA THR A 77 -1.50 -1.62 2.55
C THR A 77 -0.42 -2.35 1.76
N TYR A 78 0.79 -2.35 2.29
CA TYR A 78 1.96 -2.99 1.73
C TYR A 78 2.48 -4.08 2.68
N PRO A 79 2.80 -5.27 2.18
CA PRO A 79 3.36 -6.33 3.02
C PRO A 79 4.81 -6.00 3.40
N VAL A 80 5.09 -5.99 4.69
CA VAL A 80 6.43 -5.87 5.27
C VAL A 80 6.77 -7.19 5.93
N THR A 81 7.88 -7.79 5.53
CA THR A 81 8.35 -9.06 6.09
C THR A 81 9.56 -8.84 7.00
N PHE A 82 9.42 -9.28 8.25
CA PHE A 82 10.49 -9.34 9.24
C PHE A 82 11.07 -10.74 9.24
N VAL A 83 12.39 -10.85 9.23
CA VAL A 83 13.10 -12.13 9.28
C VAL A 83 13.94 -12.14 10.54
N GLU A 84 13.63 -13.08 11.43
CA GLU A 84 14.33 -13.33 12.67
C GLU A 84 15.62 -14.11 12.39
N SER A 85 16.69 -13.77 13.10
CA SER A 85 17.95 -14.49 13.00
C SER A 85 18.58 -14.64 14.37
N GLY A 86 18.85 -15.88 14.76
CA GLY A 86 19.57 -16.18 16.01
C GLY A 86 18.68 -16.53 17.21
N LEU A 87 17.35 -16.49 17.07
CA LEU A 87 16.48 -17.18 18.04
C LEU A 87 16.54 -18.69 17.87
N ARG A 88 16.38 -19.41 18.98
CA ARG A 88 16.24 -20.86 18.97
C ARG A 88 14.91 -21.22 18.31
N ALA A 89 14.90 -22.28 17.51
CA ALA A 89 13.68 -22.80 16.90
C ALA A 89 12.59 -23.00 17.97
N GLY A 90 11.39 -22.47 17.72
CA GLY A 90 10.26 -22.54 18.65
C GLY A 90 10.22 -21.44 19.72
N THR A 91 11.15 -20.48 19.73
CA THR A 91 11.01 -19.28 20.57
C THR A 91 9.96 -18.36 19.93
N GLU A 92 8.89 -18.06 20.64
CA GLU A 92 7.89 -17.11 20.12
C GLU A 92 8.42 -15.69 20.17
N TRP A 93 8.16 -14.96 19.10
CA TRP A 93 8.47 -13.56 18.97
C TRP A 93 7.38 -12.84 18.19
N TRP A 94 7.30 -11.53 18.37
CA TRP A 94 6.39 -10.67 17.65
C TRP A 94 7.00 -9.28 17.45
N VAL A 95 6.47 -8.59 16.45
CA VAL A 95 6.83 -7.22 16.12
C VAL A 95 5.65 -6.32 16.45
N SER A 96 5.92 -5.26 17.19
CA SER A 96 4.95 -4.20 17.47
C SER A 96 5.40 -2.92 16.80
N THR A 97 4.45 -2.25 16.14
CA THR A 97 4.60 -0.90 15.60
C THR A 97 3.58 0.02 16.26
N ALA A 98 3.71 1.33 16.06
CA ALA A 98 2.69 2.28 16.53
C ALA A 98 1.29 2.07 15.91
N ALA A 99 1.21 1.38 14.76
CA ALA A 99 -0.05 1.18 14.04
C ALA A 99 -0.62 -0.24 14.16
N ALA A 100 0.21 -1.25 14.37
CA ALA A 100 -0.19 -2.65 14.41
C ALA A 100 0.82 -3.53 15.15
N SER A 101 0.38 -4.68 15.62
CA SER A 101 1.23 -5.77 16.14
C SER A 101 1.05 -7.02 15.29
N SER A 102 2.14 -7.74 15.01
CA SER A 102 2.07 -9.06 14.39
C SER A 102 1.47 -10.09 15.34
N PRO A 103 0.93 -11.21 14.84
CA PRO A 103 0.71 -12.38 15.69
C PRO A 103 2.04 -12.87 16.28
N HIS A 104 1.95 -13.58 17.41
CA HIS A 104 3.09 -14.30 17.98
C HIS A 104 3.44 -15.46 17.05
N SER A 105 4.72 -15.68 16.79
CA SER A 105 5.16 -16.79 15.96
C SER A 105 6.54 -17.28 16.38
N GLY A 106 6.74 -18.60 16.31
CA GLY A 106 8.06 -19.23 16.38
C GLY A 106 8.72 -19.39 15.00
N ALA A 107 8.10 -18.87 13.94
CA ALA A 107 8.62 -18.96 12.58
C ALA A 107 9.79 -18.00 12.36
N VAL A 108 10.62 -18.29 11.35
CA VAL A 108 11.76 -17.45 10.98
C VAL A 108 11.34 -16.13 10.33
N ALA A 109 10.11 -16.04 9.82
CA ALA A 109 9.59 -14.83 9.19
C ALA A 109 8.16 -14.50 9.62
N LEU A 110 7.87 -13.21 9.70
CA LEU A 110 6.57 -12.63 10.01
C LEU A 110 6.24 -11.53 9.00
N THR A 111 5.01 -11.51 8.48
CA THR A 111 4.57 -10.50 7.52
C THR A 111 3.43 -9.67 8.10
N MET A 112 3.51 -8.34 7.93
CA MET A 112 2.48 -7.37 8.34
C MET A 112 2.08 -6.49 7.16
N SER A 113 0.78 -6.23 6.99
CA SER A 113 0.27 -5.29 5.97
C SER A 113 0.11 -3.91 6.58
N LEU A 114 0.94 -2.95 6.16
CA LEU A 114 0.99 -1.60 6.71
C LEU A 114 0.70 -0.55 5.64
N VAL A 115 0.06 0.56 6.02
CA VAL A 115 -0.11 1.69 5.10
C VAL A 115 1.22 2.41 4.84
N ASN A 116 1.29 3.21 3.77
CA ASN A 116 2.48 4.00 3.46
C ASN A 116 2.80 4.98 4.60
N GLY A 117 4.03 4.94 5.13
CA GLY A 117 4.42 5.74 6.28
C GLY A 117 5.77 5.33 6.89
N SER A 118 6.22 6.10 7.88
CA SER A 118 7.42 5.80 8.68
C SER A 118 7.00 5.28 10.04
N TYR A 119 7.51 4.12 10.44
CA TYR A 119 7.11 3.41 11.65
C TYR A 119 8.30 3.13 12.56
N ALA A 120 8.17 3.51 13.82
CA ALA A 120 8.97 2.92 14.88
C ALA A 120 8.45 1.50 15.17
N TYR A 121 9.37 0.55 15.34
CA TYR A 121 9.05 -0.84 15.65
C TYR A 121 9.88 -1.36 16.84
N SER A 122 9.29 -2.26 17.60
CA SER A 122 9.94 -3.04 18.65
C SER A 122 9.73 -4.53 18.41
N VAL A 123 10.73 -5.33 18.78
CA VAL A 123 10.70 -6.79 18.68
C VAL A 123 10.75 -7.35 20.08
N THR A 124 9.83 -8.26 20.40
CA THR A 124 9.73 -8.89 21.72
C THR A 124 9.68 -10.40 21.55
N THR A 125 10.21 -11.14 22.54
CA THR A 125 10.31 -12.60 22.51
C THR A 125 9.90 -13.20 23.86
N THR A 126 9.30 -14.38 23.86
CA THR A 126 9.00 -15.13 25.10
C THR A 126 10.26 -15.91 25.53
N GLY A 127 11.19 -15.28 26.25
CA GLY A 127 12.35 -16.04 26.76
C GLY A 127 13.58 -15.27 27.24
N SER A 128 13.63 -13.95 27.09
CA SER A 128 14.65 -13.14 27.74
C SER A 128 14.13 -11.73 27.96
N GLY A 129 14.48 -11.12 29.09
CA GLY A 129 14.37 -9.67 29.29
C GLY A 129 14.95 -8.88 28.11
N PRO A 130 14.68 -7.56 28.03
CA PRO A 130 14.68 -6.77 26.81
C PRO A 130 15.84 -7.12 25.88
N ALA A 131 15.50 -7.76 24.74
CA ALA A 131 16.48 -8.15 23.75
C ALA A 131 17.27 -6.91 23.31
N VAL A 132 18.59 -6.99 23.46
CA VAL A 132 19.56 -5.96 23.08
C VAL A 132 19.28 -5.51 21.66
N ARG A 133 19.10 -4.20 21.47
CA ARG A 133 19.03 -3.51 20.18
C ARG A 133 20.13 -4.03 19.25
N ARG A 134 19.80 -4.93 18.32
CA ARG A 134 20.69 -5.30 17.22
C ARG A 134 20.13 -4.77 15.92
N ARG A 135 20.98 -4.02 15.23
CA ARG A 135 20.67 -3.17 14.08
C ARG A 135 20.12 -4.03 12.94
N GLY A 136 18.84 -3.83 12.61
CA GLY A 136 18.30 -4.22 11.30
C GLY A 136 18.95 -3.35 10.23
N VAL A 137 19.59 -3.97 9.24
CA VAL A 137 20.14 -3.28 8.07
C VAL A 137 18.97 -3.03 7.11
N CYS A 138 18.53 -1.77 6.99
CA CYS A 138 17.51 -1.40 6.01
C CYS A 138 18.11 -1.51 4.59
N GLY A 139 17.56 -2.43 3.79
CA GLY A 139 18.13 -2.87 2.52
C GLY A 139 18.10 -1.85 1.37
N ARG A 140 17.33 -0.75 1.45
CA ARG A 140 17.44 0.36 0.49
C ARG A 140 17.15 1.68 1.19
N ARG A 141 18.06 2.63 1.00
CA ARG A 141 18.00 3.99 1.54
C ARG A 141 17.07 4.80 0.63
N CYS A 142 15.98 5.37 1.17
CA CYS A 142 15.26 6.43 0.47
C CYS A 142 16.23 7.61 0.27
N PRO A 143 16.24 8.30 -0.89
CA PRO A 143 17.31 9.24 -1.24
C PRO A 143 17.41 10.49 -0.35
N ASP A 144 16.47 10.73 0.56
CA ASP A 144 16.31 12.08 1.15
C ASP A 144 16.24 12.17 2.67
N HIS A 145 16.54 11.12 3.44
CA HIS A 145 16.66 11.25 4.89
C HIS A 145 18.04 10.85 5.41
N ARG A 146 18.82 11.88 5.79
CA ARG A 146 20.02 11.72 6.60
C ARG A 146 19.60 11.33 8.02
N HIS A 147 20.16 10.21 8.49
CA HIS A 147 20.08 9.65 9.86
C HIS A 147 18.84 8.82 10.20
N GLY A 148 18.84 7.54 9.80
CA GLY A 148 17.93 6.52 10.35
C GLY A 148 18.35 6.11 11.77
N HIS A 149 17.44 6.30 12.74
CA HIS A 149 17.59 5.78 14.10
C HIS A 149 17.35 4.26 14.15
N PRO A 150 18.08 3.50 14.98
CA PRO A 150 17.82 2.07 15.14
C PRO A 150 16.40 1.83 15.68
N GLY A 151 15.59 1.07 14.94
CA GLY A 151 14.19 0.78 15.26
C GLY A 151 13.16 1.58 14.44
N SER A 152 13.55 2.22 13.33
CA SER A 152 12.63 2.87 12.39
C SER A 152 12.69 2.19 11.01
N MET A 153 11.53 2.05 10.36
CA MET A 153 11.41 1.58 8.98
C MET A 153 10.44 2.44 8.18
N ASP A 154 10.75 2.63 6.90
CA ASP A 154 9.87 3.33 5.95
C ASP A 154 9.17 2.32 5.06
N VAL A 155 7.84 2.39 5.04
CA VAL A 155 6.99 1.65 4.12
C VAL A 155 6.66 2.59 2.98
N CYS A 156 7.21 2.34 1.79
CA CYS A 156 6.97 3.16 0.60
C CYS A 156 6.40 2.32 -0.53
N GLY A 157 5.28 2.78 -1.10
CA GLY A 157 4.82 2.31 -2.41
C GLY A 157 5.80 2.75 -3.49
N LEU A 158 6.21 1.83 -4.37
CA LEU A 158 7.18 2.09 -5.42
C LEU A 158 6.56 3.01 -6.50
N LEU A 159 6.61 4.33 -6.29
CA LEU A 159 6.28 5.29 -7.35
C LEU A 159 7.40 5.21 -8.40
N HIS A 160 7.09 4.65 -9.58
CA HIS A 160 7.95 4.70 -10.76
C HIS A 160 8.20 6.17 -11.17
N ARG A 161 9.26 6.79 -10.64
CA ARG A 161 9.87 7.97 -11.25
C ARG A 161 11.00 7.54 -12.17
N ALA A 162 10.73 7.61 -13.47
CA ALA A 162 11.72 7.37 -14.53
C ALA A 162 12.70 8.55 -14.66
N GLY A 163 14.00 8.23 -14.78
CA GLY A 163 15.06 9.09 -15.34
C GLY A 163 15.80 9.99 -14.33
N ARG A 164 17.13 10.12 -14.30
CA ARG A 164 18.22 9.68 -15.18
C ARG A 164 19.48 9.45 -14.31
N ALA A 165 20.07 8.25 -14.35
CA ALA A 165 21.34 7.98 -13.68
C ALA A 165 22.52 8.43 -14.55
N ARG A 166 23.28 9.45 -14.11
CA ARG A 166 24.60 9.74 -14.67
C ARG A 166 25.58 8.71 -14.15
N ARG A 167 26.14 7.91 -15.07
CA ARG A 167 27.20 6.92 -14.79
C ARG A 167 28.44 7.63 -14.22
N ARG A 168 28.85 7.28 -13.01
CA ARG A 168 30.26 7.39 -12.60
C ARG A 168 30.76 6.02 -12.18
N ARG A 169 31.77 5.55 -12.92
CA ARG A 169 32.60 4.37 -12.65
C ARG A 169 33.20 4.49 -11.24
N LEU A 170 33.04 3.47 -10.42
CA LEU A 170 33.95 3.16 -9.33
C LEU A 170 34.25 1.66 -9.39
N VAL A 171 35.52 1.37 -9.66
CA VAL A 171 36.17 0.06 -9.57
C VAL A 171 36.56 -0.13 -8.10
N GLY A 172 36.35 -1.34 -7.56
CA GLY A 172 36.86 -1.71 -6.24
C GLY A 172 36.15 -2.91 -5.63
N HIS A 173 36.85 -4.05 -5.60
CA HIS A 173 36.48 -5.36 -5.08
C HIS A 173 35.83 -5.38 -3.69
N SER A 174 34.83 -6.25 -3.50
CA SER A 174 34.91 -7.47 -2.65
C SER A 174 33.51 -8.02 -2.37
N GLU A 175 33.39 -9.34 -2.46
CA GLU A 175 32.18 -10.16 -2.48
C GLU A 175 31.24 -9.92 -1.30
N ARG A 176 29.95 -9.73 -1.59
CA ARG A 176 28.84 -10.03 -0.69
C ARG A 176 27.69 -10.61 -1.51
N HIS A 177 27.20 -11.76 -1.08
CA HIS A 177 26.06 -12.47 -1.62
C HIS A 177 24.87 -11.51 -1.80
N ALA A 178 24.49 -11.28 -3.06
CA ALA A 178 23.30 -10.56 -3.42
C ALA A 178 22.10 -11.50 -3.23
N ALA A 179 21.09 -11.07 -2.47
CA ALA A 179 19.78 -11.70 -2.51
C ALA A 179 19.18 -11.44 -3.91
N GLN A 180 19.05 -12.52 -4.67
CA GLN A 180 18.47 -12.56 -6.01
C GLN A 180 16.95 -12.44 -5.87
N PHE A 181 16.38 -11.40 -6.46
CA PHE A 181 14.93 -11.25 -6.59
C PHE A 181 14.54 -11.98 -7.88
N GLU A 182 13.95 -13.17 -7.77
CA GLU A 182 13.25 -13.78 -8.90
C GLU A 182 11.82 -13.24 -8.92
N GLY A 183 11.51 -12.44 -9.93
CA GLY A 183 10.12 -12.10 -10.25
C GLY A 183 9.44 -13.28 -10.96
N PRO A 184 8.11 -13.37 -10.92
CA PRO A 184 7.39 -14.37 -11.70
C PRO A 184 7.65 -14.12 -13.19
N GLY A 185 8.25 -15.11 -13.86
CA GLY A 185 8.45 -15.10 -15.30
C GLY A 185 7.14 -15.35 -16.01
N ASP A 186 6.64 -14.33 -16.71
CA ASP A 186 5.60 -14.51 -17.73
C ASP A 186 6.18 -15.31 -18.91
N HIS A 187 5.80 -16.58 -19.00
CA HIS A 187 5.98 -17.38 -20.21
C HIS A 187 5.00 -16.89 -21.27
N VAL A 188 5.47 -15.99 -22.14
CA VAL A 188 4.86 -15.75 -23.45
C VAL A 188 5.39 -16.82 -24.40
N HIS A 189 4.58 -17.86 -24.65
CA HIS A 189 4.76 -18.70 -25.82
C HIS A 189 4.38 -17.89 -27.07
N GLY A 190 5.39 -17.45 -27.82
CA GLY A 190 5.22 -17.05 -29.21
C GLY A 190 4.93 -18.30 -30.04
N ALA A 191 3.74 -18.35 -30.64
CA ALA A 191 3.44 -19.27 -31.73
C ALA A 191 3.81 -18.57 -33.04
N GLU A 192 4.72 -19.18 -33.79
CA GLU A 192 4.97 -18.88 -35.20
C GLU A 192 3.70 -19.14 -36.02
N ARG A 193 3.38 -18.20 -36.92
CA ARG A 193 3.02 -18.46 -38.33
C ARG A 193 3.11 -17.18 -39.14
#